data_AF-F5RAJ7-F1
#
_entry.id   AF-F5RAJ7-F1
#
_cell.length_a   1.000
_cell.length_b   1.000
_cell.length_c   1.000
_cell.angle_alpha   90.00
_cell.angle_beta   90.00
_cell.angle_gamma   90.00
#
_symmetry.space_group_name_H-M   'P 1'
#
loop_
_entity.id
_entity.type
_entity.pdbx_description
1 polymer ?
#
loop_
_entity_poly.entity_id
_entity_poly.type
_entity_poly.pdbx_seq_one_letter_code
_entity_poly.pdbx_strand_id
1 'polypeptide(L)'
;MKRQIGTGPCLACGETIPYKEADSGALSVCCPWCDFSGYGRQGTQARKVIESKMKPNNSSSQGAHPEPAAVPPAGAAAKPAAKPKPATIFG
;
A
#
# COMPACT_ATOMS: atom_id res chain seq x y z
N MET A 1 24.44 -4.01 11.62
CA MET A 1 23.65 -4.60 12.74
C MET A 1 22.17 -4.52 12.39
N LYS A 2 21.32 -5.40 12.91
CA LYS A 2 19.87 -5.44 12.61
C LYS A 2 19.12 -4.81 13.79
N ARG A 3 18.41 -3.70 13.60
CA ARG A 3 17.64 -3.03 14.65
C ARG A 3 16.19 -3.50 14.61
N GLN A 4 15.62 -3.83 15.76
CA GLN A 4 14.19 -4.10 15.84
C GLN A 4 13.44 -2.78 15.79
N ILE A 5 12.60 -2.60 14.78
CA ILE A 5 11.86 -1.35 14.57
C ILE A 5 10.43 -1.44 15.13
N GLY A 6 9.97 -2.64 15.51
CA GLY A 6 8.66 -2.86 16.11
C GLY A 6 8.16 -4.28 15.92
N THR A 7 6.85 -4.48 16.06
CA THR A 7 6.18 -5.79 16.02
C THR A 7 4.88 -5.70 15.24
N GLY A 8 4.50 -6.76 14.55
CA GLY A 8 3.27 -6.78 13.76
C GLY A 8 2.78 -8.21 13.47
N PRO A 9 1.58 -8.37 12.93
CA PRO A 9 1.04 -9.67 12.56
C PRO A 9 1.78 -10.25 11.35
N CYS A 10 2.08 -11.54 11.40
CA CYS A 10 2.64 -12.29 10.29
C CYS A 10 1.71 -12.23 9.07
N LEU A 11 2.27 -12.06 7.88
CA LEU A 11 1.52 -12.03 6.62
C LEU A 11 0.91 -13.39 6.24
N ALA A 12 1.42 -14.48 6.81
CA ALA A 12 0.94 -15.84 6.55
C ALA A 12 0.00 -16.37 7.64
N CYS A 13 0.45 -16.38 8.91
CA CYS A 13 -0.33 -16.97 10.01
C CYS A 13 -1.02 -15.96 10.94
N GLY A 14 -0.76 -14.65 10.79
CA GLY A 14 -1.35 -13.61 11.64
C GLY A 14 -0.71 -13.42 13.03
N GLU A 15 0.19 -14.32 13.46
CA GLU A 15 0.87 -14.23 14.76
C GLU A 15 1.74 -12.97 14.89
N THR A 16 1.84 -12.42 16.10
CA THR A 16 2.65 -11.21 16.33
C THR A 16 4.14 -11.56 16.32
N ILE A 17 4.89 -10.96 15.39
CA ILE A 17 6.32 -11.21 15.17
C ILE A 17 7.13 -9.92 15.17
N PRO A 18 8.44 -9.98 15.52
CA PRO A 18 9.32 -8.82 15.51
C PRO A 18 9.79 -8.48 14.10
N TYR A 19 9.74 -7.20 13.76
CA TYR A 19 10.19 -6.65 12.47
C TYR A 19 11.56 -6.02 12.67
N LYS A 20 12.52 -6.40 11.81
CA LYS A 20 13.92 -6.00 11.93
C LYS A 20 14.37 -5.26 10.68
N GLU A 21 14.92 -4.07 10.86
CA GLU A 21 15.54 -3.30 9.80
C GLU A 21 17.07 -3.46 9.86
N ALA A 22 17.68 -3.71 8.72
CA ALA A 22 19.12 -3.66 8.54
C ALA A 22 19.56 -2.22 8.30
N ASP A 23 20.80 -1.92 8.68
CA ASP A 23 21.45 -0.60 8.49
C ASP A 23 21.32 -0.05 7.05
N SER A 24 21.30 -0.95 6.06
CA SER A 24 21.10 -0.62 4.64
C SER A 24 19.65 -0.20 4.27
N GLY A 25 18.75 -0.03 5.25
CA GLY A 25 17.33 0.26 5.01
C GLY A 25 16.54 -0.93 4.47
N ALA A 26 17.03 -2.14 4.69
CA ALA A 26 16.33 -3.36 4.28
C ALA A 26 15.53 -3.94 5.44
N LEU A 27 14.24 -4.16 5.22
CA LEU A 27 13.31 -4.67 6.22
C LEU A 27 13.19 -6.17 6.06
N SER A 28 13.41 -6.88 7.15
CA SER A 28 13.39 -8.34 7.22
C SER A 28 12.45 -8.77 8.34
N VAL A 29 11.52 -9.66 7.99
CA VAL A 29 10.55 -10.24 8.91
C VAL A 29 10.64 -11.76 8.78
N CYS A 30 10.72 -12.44 9.92
CA CYS A 30 10.80 -13.90 9.96
C CYS A 30 9.87 -14.38 11.07
N CYS A 31 8.90 -15.21 10.70
CA CYS A 31 7.94 -15.77 11.63
C CYS A 31 8.47 -17.10 12.19
N PRO A 32 8.65 -17.24 13.51
CA PRO A 32 9.14 -18.48 14.10
C PRO A 32 8.07 -19.60 14.10
N TRP A 33 6.80 -19.26 13.84
CA TRP A 33 5.68 -20.18 13.94
C TRP A 33 5.37 -20.89 12.63
N CYS A 34 5.36 -20.15 11.52
CA CYS A 34 5.02 -20.66 10.20
C CYS A 34 6.18 -20.63 9.20
N ASP A 35 7.40 -20.33 9.67
CA ASP A 35 8.62 -20.18 8.88
C ASP A 35 8.54 -19.12 7.75
N PHE A 36 7.51 -18.28 7.79
CA PHE A 36 7.34 -17.23 6.79
C PHE A 36 8.46 -16.19 6.88
N SER A 37 9.19 -16.03 5.78
CA SER A 37 10.25 -15.04 5.62
C SER A 37 9.84 -13.98 4.62
N GLY A 38 9.78 -12.73 5.07
CA GLY A 38 9.51 -11.56 4.24
C GLY A 38 10.71 -10.62 4.22
N TYR A 39 11.02 -10.08 3.05
CA TYR A 39 12.11 -9.14 2.86
C TYR A 39 11.72 -8.02 1.90
N GLY A 40 12.06 -6.78 2.25
CA GLY A 40 11.82 -5.62 1.41
C GLY A 40 12.95 -4.61 1.52
N ARG A 41 13.55 -4.23 0.38
CA ARG A 41 14.52 -3.13 0.32
C ARG A 41 13.82 -1.77 0.30
N GLN A 42 14.54 -0.73 0.67
CA GLN A 42 14.06 0.64 0.53
C GLN A 42 13.58 0.92 -0.92
N GLY A 43 12.45 1.61 -1.05
CA GLY A 43 11.83 1.92 -2.35
C GLY A 43 11.02 0.78 -2.98
N THR A 44 11.06 -0.44 -2.44
CA THR A 44 10.26 -1.55 -2.98
C THR A 44 8.83 -1.55 -2.44
N GLN A 45 7.89 -2.06 -3.23
CA GLN A 45 6.51 -2.26 -2.78
C GLN A 45 6.43 -3.23 -1.60
N ALA A 46 7.29 -4.25 -1.57
CA ALA A 46 7.37 -5.19 -0.45
C ALA A 46 7.60 -4.47 0.88
N ARG A 47 8.51 -3.50 0.93
CA ARG A 47 8.74 -2.69 2.14
C ARG A 47 7.48 -1.92 2.53
N LYS A 48 6.79 -1.26 1.58
CA LYS A 48 5.55 -0.53 1.84
C LYS A 48 4.46 -1.41 2.45
N VAL A 49 4.29 -2.62 1.93
CA VAL A 49 3.29 -3.60 2.43
C VAL A 49 3.65 -4.07 3.84
N ILE A 50 4.93 -4.34 4.09
CA ILE A 50 5.44 -4.78 5.39
C ILE A 50 5.30 -3.64 6.43
N GLU A 51 5.68 -2.41 6.09
CA GLU A 51 5.52 -1.22 6.94
C GLU A 51 4.05 -0.91 7.23
N SER A 52 3.17 -1.05 6.24
CA SER A 52 1.73 -0.77 6.40
C SER A 52 1.02 -1.73 7.36
N LYS A 53 1.55 -2.94 7.54
CA LYS A 53 1.00 -3.94 8.47
C LYS A 53 1.71 -3.97 9.82
N MET A 54 2.89 -3.40 9.91
CA MET A 54 3.67 -3.34 11.12
C MET A 54 3.10 -2.30 12.09
N LYS A 55 3.03 -2.62 13.38
CA LYS A 55 2.74 -1.62 14.42
C LYS A 55 4.09 -1.06 14.92
N PRO A 56 4.40 0.21 14.65
CA PRO A 56 5.64 0.80 15.13
C PRO A 56 5.63 0.84 16.66
N ASN A 57 6.73 0.40 17.28
CA ASN A 57 6.92 0.56 18.72
C ASN A 57 7.34 2.03 18.92
N ASN A 58 6.37 2.85 19.31
CA ASN A 58 6.39 4.31 19.16
C ASN A 58 7.63 4.98 19.78
N SER A 59 8.54 5.48 18.93
CA SER A 59 9.55 6.52 19.26
C SER A 59 10.06 7.27 18.04
N SER A 60 9.27 7.37 16.96
CA SER A 60 9.56 8.34 15.90
C SER A 60 8.25 8.76 15.23
N SER A 61 7.66 9.83 15.75
CA SER A 61 6.83 10.73 14.96
C SER A 61 7.65 11.16 13.73
N GLN A 62 7.29 10.69 12.54
CA GLN A 62 7.41 11.41 11.26
C GLN A 62 6.93 10.50 10.11
N GLY A 63 5.87 10.94 9.42
CA GLY A 63 5.57 10.45 8.07
C GLY A 63 4.46 9.41 7.94
N ALA A 64 3.34 9.57 8.64
CA ALA A 64 2.09 9.04 8.13
C ALA A 64 1.74 9.79 6.83
N HIS A 65 2.01 9.18 5.67
CA HIS A 65 1.21 9.45 4.47
C HIS A 65 1.12 8.21 3.58
N PRO A 66 0.00 7.49 3.69
CA PRO A 66 -0.60 6.89 2.52
C PRO A 66 -2.06 7.35 2.44
N GLU A 67 -2.30 8.50 1.85
CA GLU A 67 -3.59 8.75 1.21
C GLU A 67 -3.41 8.45 -0.29
N PRO A 68 -3.75 7.25 -0.79
CA PRO A 68 -4.23 7.18 -2.15
C PRO A 68 -5.61 7.82 -2.15
N ALA A 69 -5.65 9.15 -2.23
CA ALA A 69 -6.85 9.83 -2.69
C ALA A 69 -7.09 9.32 -4.10
N ALA A 70 -7.96 8.33 -4.22
CA ALA A 70 -8.64 8.02 -5.46
C ALA A 70 -9.48 9.25 -5.80
N VAL A 71 -8.84 10.26 -6.38
CA VAL A 71 -9.55 11.25 -7.16
C VAL A 71 -10.03 10.51 -8.42
N PRO A 72 -11.34 10.30 -8.60
CA PRO A 72 -11.83 9.92 -9.92
C PRO A 72 -11.40 11.02 -10.90
N PRO A 73 -11.08 10.68 -12.16
CA PRO A 73 -10.68 11.68 -13.14
C PRO A 73 -11.79 12.72 -13.28
N ALA A 74 -11.56 13.93 -12.76
CA ALA A 74 -12.33 15.11 -13.09
C ALA A 74 -11.97 15.50 -14.53
N GLY A 75 -12.59 14.83 -15.51
CA GLY A 75 -12.20 14.95 -16.90
C GLY A 75 -13.07 14.18 -17.87
N ALA A 76 -14.37 14.10 -17.64
CA ALA A 76 -15.34 13.84 -18.70
C ALA A 76 -16.67 14.48 -18.32
N ALA A 77 -16.78 15.78 -18.59
CA ALA A 77 -18.08 16.39 -18.78
C ALA A 77 -18.87 15.50 -19.74
N ALA A 78 -19.96 14.91 -19.25
CA ALA A 78 -20.96 14.28 -20.08
C ALA A 78 -21.34 15.29 -21.16
N LYS A 79 -20.93 15.04 -22.42
CA LYS A 79 -21.60 15.67 -23.56
C LYS A 79 -22.97 15.00 -23.65
N PRO A 80 -24.09 15.71 -23.43
CA PRO A 80 -25.39 15.15 -23.74
C PRO A 80 -25.47 14.85 -25.25
N ALA A 81 -26.14 13.74 -25.53
CA ALA A 81 -26.28 13.09 -26.82
C ALA A 81 -26.56 14.06 -27.98
N ALA A 82 -25.87 13.85 -29.10
CA ALA A 82 -26.30 14.36 -30.39
C ALA A 82 -27.64 13.71 -30.74
N LYS A 83 -28.73 14.49 -30.68
CA LYS A 83 -30.01 14.12 -31.29
C LYS A 83 -29.80 13.98 -32.81
N PRO A 84 -30.12 12.84 -33.45
CA PRO A 84 -30.31 12.83 -34.89
C PRO A 84 -31.53 13.70 -35.22
N LYS A 85 -31.35 14.64 -36.16
CA LYS A 85 -32.43 15.45 -36.70
C LYS A 85 -33.40 14.51 -37.44
N PRO A 86 -34.72 14.55 -37.21
CA PRO A 86 -35.64 13.92 -38.14
C PRO A 86 -35.52 14.63 -39.49
N ALA A 87 -35.18 13.87 -40.53
CA ALA A 87 -35.29 14.35 -41.89
C ALA A 87 -36.78 14.41 -42.24
N THR A 88 -37.30 15.63 -42.38
CA THR A 88 -38.54 15.87 -43.11
C THR A 88 -38.31 15.44 -44.55
N ILE A 89 -39.05 14.44 -45.02
CA ILE A 89 -39.29 14.26 -46.45
C ILE A 89 -40.81 14.21 -46.62
N PHE A 90 -41.32 15.28 -47.20
CA PHE A 90 -42.63 15.34 -47.84
C PHE A 90 -42.67 14.33 -48.99
N GLY A 91 -43.77 13.60 -49.09
CA GLY A 91 -44.14 12.73 -50.21
C GLY A 91 -45.60 12.32 -50.06
#